data_AF-A0A0A2F5K4-F1
#
_entry.id   AF-A0A0A2F5K4-F1
#
_cell.length_a   1.000
_cell.length_b   1.000
_cell.length_c   1.000
_cell.angle_alpha   90.00
_cell.angle_beta   90.00
_cell.angle_gamma   90.00
#
_symmetry.space_group_name_H-M   'P 1'
#
loop_
_entity.id
_entity.type
_entity.pdbx_description
1 polymer ?
#
loop_
_entity_poly.entity_id
_entity_poly.type
_entity_poly.pdbx_seq_one_letter_code
_entity_poly.pdbx_strand_id
1 'polypeptide(L)'
;MTMEEIDAYIKSHPESRFIVENLLNTFIDTSADTITLLELNYIQRTLPQIRPTQIQQYLNQKNEEKRDILLNNIDWFLNNEKRLLKNLHYAIERSALEFLYNGYRQVAIYYAKIGMIPDNIDAAEKQYRLLVNACIPEKALQRRLQEEADKFCKEINLARNFFSKQLGKENDFIKMEISIPLYSVNHTTPSVDLSSIEVARKEFINSKNMSTNMCSAANSVGLGIIGLIGKGIIDVNAVDDLIIREIAARKRYMKNVLVNLEKSILNQNASTRKKIESYVIENQKNFKIHANK
;
A
#
# COMPACT_ATOMS: atom_id res chain seq x y z
N MET A 1 -9.02 31.12 39.77
CA MET A 1 -7.70 30.89 40.37
C MET A 1 -7.32 29.45 40.08
N THR A 2 -6.21 29.21 39.38
CA THR A 2 -5.76 27.85 39.07
C THR A 2 -5.09 27.22 40.29
N MET A 3 -4.94 25.89 40.32
CA MET A 3 -4.25 25.21 41.43
C MET A 3 -2.75 25.58 41.52
N GLU A 4 -2.15 26.02 40.42
CA GLU A 4 -0.77 26.55 40.37
C GLU A 4 -0.67 27.90 41.07
N GLU A 5 -1.66 28.77 40.88
CA GLU A 5 -1.76 30.05 41.58
C GLU A 5 -1.97 29.84 43.09
N ILE A 6 -2.73 28.81 43.48
CA ILE A 6 -2.96 28.45 44.88
C ILE A 6 -1.67 27.93 45.54
N ASP A 7 -0.90 27.07 44.86
CA ASP A 7 0.39 26.57 45.37
C ASP A 7 1.42 27.71 45.52
N ALA A 8 1.52 28.60 44.53
CA ALA A 8 2.38 29.78 44.60
C ALA A 8 1.97 30.73 45.75
N TYR A 9 0.67 30.87 45.98
CA TYR A 9 0.13 31.66 47.09
C TYR A 9 0.50 31.06 48.46
N ILE A 10 0.30 29.75 48.66
CA ILE A 10 0.68 29.06 49.92
C ILE A 10 2.19 29.20 50.20
N LYS A 11 3.03 29.10 49.16
CA LYS A 11 4.49 29.25 49.29
C LYS A 11 4.91 30.65 49.68
N SER A 12 4.22 31.67 49.17
CA SER A 12 4.50 33.08 49.46
C SER A 12 3.88 33.59 50.76
N HIS A 13 2.83 32.91 51.26
CA HIS A 13 2.07 33.30 52.46
C HIS A 13 1.88 32.10 53.42
N PRO A 14 2.96 31.62 54.08
CA PRO A 14 2.92 30.41 54.91
C PRO A 14 1.92 30.49 56.07
N GLU A 15 1.69 31.69 56.61
CA GLU A 15 0.73 31.96 57.69
C GLU A 15 -0.72 31.72 57.26
N SER A 16 -1.01 31.88 55.97
CA SER A 16 -2.35 31.66 55.39
C SER A 16 -2.59 30.19 55.04
N ARG A 17 -1.57 29.33 55.13
CA ARG A 17 -1.62 27.92 54.69
C ARG A 17 -2.80 27.16 55.28
N PHE A 18 -3.03 27.27 56.59
CA PHE A 18 -4.12 26.56 57.26
C PHE A 18 -5.50 26.94 56.69
N ILE A 19 -5.70 28.23 56.37
CA ILE A 19 -6.97 28.72 55.81
C ILE A 19 -7.16 28.20 54.39
N VAL A 20 -6.11 28.25 53.57
CA VAL A 20 -6.14 27.76 52.18
C VAL A 20 -6.33 26.25 52.13
N GLU A 21 -5.64 25.49 52.98
CA GLU A 21 -5.81 24.04 53.09
C GLU A 21 -7.24 23.68 53.53
N ASN A 22 -7.83 24.42 54.47
CA ASN A 22 -9.24 24.22 54.85
C ASN A 22 -10.22 24.56 53.71
N LEU A 23 -9.99 25.63 52.96
CA LEU A 23 -10.78 25.97 51.78
C LEU A 23 -10.71 24.87 50.72
N LEU A 24 -9.52 24.34 50.45
CA LEU A 24 -9.32 23.22 49.52
C LEU A 24 -10.03 21.96 50.01
N ASN A 25 -9.96 21.67 51.31
CA ASN A 25 -10.66 20.56 51.93
C ASN A 25 -12.19 20.68 51.77
N THR A 26 -12.75 21.87 52.02
CA THR A 26 -14.18 22.14 51.80
C THR A 26 -14.56 22.02 50.33
N PHE A 27 -13.73 22.57 49.43
CA PHE A 27 -13.96 22.45 47.99
C PHE A 27 -14.02 20.99 47.55
N ILE A 28 -13.07 20.15 47.99
CA ILE A 28 -13.04 18.71 47.68
C ILE A 28 -14.33 18.03 48.17
N ASP A 29 -14.81 18.34 49.38
CA ASP A 29 -16.07 17.79 49.91
C ASP A 29 -17.30 18.21 49.09
N THR A 30 -17.34 19.48 48.67
CA THR A 30 -18.51 20.04 47.98
C THR A 30 -18.52 19.83 46.47
N SER A 31 -17.37 19.50 45.88
CA SER A 31 -17.17 19.47 44.42
C SER A 31 -16.65 18.11 43.91
N ALA A 32 -16.78 17.06 44.72
CA ALA A 32 -16.35 15.69 44.42
C ALA A 32 -16.78 15.20 43.03
N ASP A 33 -18.00 15.53 42.60
CA ASP A 33 -18.55 15.11 41.31
C ASP A 33 -17.95 15.84 40.10
N THR A 34 -17.46 17.07 40.31
CA THR A 34 -17.00 17.98 39.25
C THR A 34 -15.48 18.08 39.13
N ILE A 35 -14.75 17.65 40.17
CA ILE A 35 -13.29 17.62 40.15
C ILE A 35 -12.81 16.60 39.11
N THR A 36 -11.91 17.05 38.22
CA THR A 36 -11.38 16.22 37.13
C THR A 36 -10.23 15.33 37.59
N LEU A 37 -9.97 14.26 36.82
CA LEU A 37 -8.81 13.38 37.03
C LEU A 37 -7.48 14.17 37.00
N LEU A 38 -7.40 15.22 36.17
CA LEU A 38 -6.20 16.04 36.03
C LEU A 38 -5.96 16.88 37.29
N GLU A 39 -7.01 17.50 37.83
CA GLU A 39 -6.96 18.25 39.08
C GLU A 39 -6.61 17.35 40.28
N LEU A 40 -7.21 16.16 40.37
CA LEU A 40 -6.88 15.19 41.43
C LEU A 40 -5.40 14.76 41.39
N ASN A 41 -4.88 14.45 40.20
CA ASN A 41 -3.47 14.10 40.02
C ASN A 41 -2.54 15.27 40.39
N TYR A 42 -2.95 16.49 40.09
CA TYR A 42 -2.20 17.69 40.46
C TYR A 42 -2.16 17.88 41.97
N ILE A 43 -3.31 17.80 42.66
CA ILE A 43 -3.37 17.94 44.13
C ILE A 43 -2.52 16.84 44.79
N GLN A 44 -2.63 15.58 44.33
CA GLN A 44 -1.83 14.47 44.86
C GLN A 44 -0.31 14.72 44.74
N ARG A 45 0.15 15.30 43.63
CA ARG A 45 1.58 15.52 43.37
C ARG A 45 2.13 16.76 44.07
N THR A 46 1.36 17.84 44.09
CA THR A 46 1.84 19.17 44.50
C THR A 46 1.47 19.48 45.94
N LEU A 47 0.36 18.94 46.44
CA LEU A 47 -0.18 19.18 47.78
C LEU A 47 -0.53 17.85 48.48
N PRO A 48 0.46 16.93 48.67
CA PRO A 48 0.21 15.57 49.14
C PRO A 48 -0.37 15.49 50.56
N GLN A 49 -0.23 16.55 51.36
CA GLN A 49 -0.81 16.64 52.70
C GLN A 49 -2.34 16.83 52.70
N ILE A 50 -2.93 17.25 51.58
CA ILE A 50 -4.37 17.47 51.46
C ILE A 50 -5.07 16.12 51.29
N ARG A 51 -5.69 15.64 52.39
CA ARG A 51 -6.56 14.45 52.45
C ARG A 51 -6.14 13.31 51.49
N PRO A 52 -4.89 12.81 51.62
CA PRO A 52 -4.30 11.89 50.65
C PRO A 52 -5.17 10.65 50.41
N THR A 53 -5.81 10.12 51.47
CA THR A 53 -6.70 8.96 51.39
C THR A 53 -7.95 9.23 50.55
N GLN A 54 -8.61 10.38 50.74
CA GLN A 54 -9.81 10.73 49.95
C GLN A 54 -9.45 11.03 48.49
N ILE A 55 -8.35 11.75 48.25
CA ILE A 55 -7.89 12.00 46.87
C ILE A 55 -7.58 10.68 46.16
N GLN A 56 -6.93 9.74 46.84
CA GLN A 56 -6.69 8.41 46.27
C GLN A 56 -7.99 7.66 45.98
N GLN A 57 -9.00 7.75 46.85
CA GLN A 57 -10.32 7.16 46.60
C GLN A 57 -10.99 7.78 45.35
N TYR A 58 -11.00 9.10 45.22
CA TYR A 58 -11.56 9.77 44.04
C TYR A 58 -10.78 9.45 42.76
N LEU A 59 -9.45 9.35 42.83
CA LEU A 59 -8.63 8.91 41.70
C LEU A 59 -8.99 7.50 41.27
N ASN A 60 -9.21 6.58 42.21
CA ASN A 60 -9.63 5.21 41.90
C ASN A 60 -11.01 5.21 41.23
N GLN A 61 -11.99 5.91 41.80
CA GLN A 61 -13.34 6.04 41.25
C GLN A 61 -13.33 6.63 39.83
N LYS A 62 -12.63 7.74 39.61
CA LYS A 62 -12.54 8.38 38.29
C LYS A 62 -11.80 7.52 37.26
N ASN A 63 -10.83 6.72 37.69
CA ASN A 63 -10.17 5.74 36.82
C ASN A 63 -11.11 4.58 36.45
N GLU A 64 -11.96 4.12 37.38
CA GLU A 64 -13.01 3.12 37.13
C GLU A 64 -14.05 3.66 36.15
N GLU A 65 -14.60 4.86 36.38
CA GLU A 65 -15.53 5.54 35.46
C GLU A 65 -14.95 5.66 34.05
N LYS A 66 -13.69 6.10 33.94
CA LYS A 66 -12.98 6.21 32.66
C LYS A 66 -12.85 4.83 31.99
N ARG A 67 -12.50 3.79 32.75
CA ARG A 67 -12.38 2.42 32.23
C ARG A 67 -13.73 1.95 31.68
N ASP A 68 -14.81 2.18 32.40
CA ASP A 68 -16.16 1.79 31.99
C ASP A 68 -16.58 2.52 30.70
N ILE A 69 -16.31 3.83 30.60
CA ILE A 69 -16.56 4.61 29.38
C ILE A 69 -15.78 4.02 28.20
N LEU A 70 -14.50 3.68 28.39
CA LEU A 70 -13.67 3.11 27.32
C LEU A 70 -14.18 1.74 26.88
N LEU A 71 -14.53 0.86 27.83
CA LEU A 71 -15.09 -0.46 27.55
C LEU A 71 -16.43 -0.36 26.82
N ASN A 72 -17.30 0.56 27.23
CA ASN A 72 -18.57 0.83 26.55
C ASN A 72 -18.38 1.36 25.11
N ASN A 73 -17.23 1.98 24.82
CA ASN A 73 -16.89 2.50 23.49
C ASN A 73 -15.98 1.59 22.65
N ILE A 74 -15.64 0.39 23.13
CA ILE A 74 -14.69 -0.49 22.42
C ILE A 74 -15.19 -0.89 21.03
N ASP A 75 -16.49 -1.13 20.87
CA ASP A 75 -17.05 -1.49 19.57
C ASP A 75 -16.99 -0.32 18.58
N TRP A 76 -17.14 0.92 19.06
CA TRP A 76 -16.93 2.11 18.24
C TRP A 76 -15.47 2.23 17.79
N PHE A 77 -14.51 2.00 18.71
CA PHE A 77 -13.08 1.98 18.40
C PHE A 77 -12.75 0.94 17.31
N LEU A 78 -13.21 -0.30 17.49
CA LEU A 78 -12.98 -1.40 16.53
C LEU A 78 -13.68 -1.15 15.18
N ASN A 79 -14.82 -0.47 15.16
CA ASN A 79 -15.48 -0.07 13.92
C ASN A 79 -14.68 0.98 13.14
N ASN A 80 -13.93 1.86 13.81
CA ASN A 80 -13.02 2.79 13.13
C ASN A 80 -11.83 2.06 12.49
N GLU A 81 -11.27 1.04 13.13
CA GLU A 81 -10.22 0.21 12.49
C GLU A 81 -10.73 -0.45 11.19
N LYS A 82 -11.98 -0.91 11.15
CA LYS A 82 -12.60 -1.44 9.91
C LYS A 82 -12.73 -0.39 8.82
N ARG A 83 -12.88 0.89 9.17
CA ARG A 83 -12.86 1.98 8.18
C ARG A 83 -11.45 2.17 7.62
N LEU A 84 -10.43 2.14 8.47
CA LEU A 84 -9.03 2.22 8.06
C LEU A 84 -8.61 1.03 7.17
N LEU A 85 -9.19 -0.16 7.40
CA LEU A 85 -8.98 -1.32 6.54
C LEU A 85 -9.37 -1.05 5.08
N LYS A 86 -10.39 -0.24 4.82
CA LYS A 86 -10.75 0.15 3.45
C LYS A 86 -9.64 0.97 2.79
N ASN A 87 -8.96 1.82 3.56
CA ASN A 87 -7.82 2.60 3.07
C ASN A 87 -6.64 1.68 2.72
N LEU A 88 -6.38 0.64 3.53
CA LEU A 88 -5.37 -0.37 3.20
C LEU A 88 -5.69 -1.08 1.89
N HIS A 89 -6.93 -1.54 1.69
CA HIS A 89 -7.32 -2.20 0.43
C HIS A 89 -7.10 -1.30 -0.78
N TYR A 90 -7.47 -0.02 -0.67
CA TYR A 90 -7.21 0.96 -1.72
C TYR A 90 -5.71 1.17 -1.95
N ALA A 91 -4.91 1.29 -0.89
CA ALA A 91 -3.47 1.49 -0.98
C ALA A 91 -2.74 0.31 -1.64
N ILE A 92 -3.13 -0.93 -1.31
CA ILE A 92 -2.62 -2.15 -1.94
C ILE A 92 -2.95 -2.16 -3.43
N GLU A 93 -4.22 -1.95 -3.78
CA GLU A 93 -4.67 -1.98 -5.19
C GLU A 93 -3.99 -0.91 -6.03
N ARG A 94 -3.99 0.34 -5.53
CA ARG A 94 -3.32 1.47 -6.17
C ARG A 94 -1.83 1.20 -6.35
N SER A 95 -1.14 0.73 -5.31
CA SER A 95 0.31 0.44 -5.37
C SER A 95 0.63 -0.65 -6.37
N ALA A 96 -0.22 -1.69 -6.47
CA ALA A 96 -0.04 -2.76 -7.43
C ALA A 96 -0.23 -2.28 -8.88
N LEU A 97 -1.26 -1.47 -9.14
CA LEU A 97 -1.52 -0.91 -10.47
C LEU A 97 -0.45 0.12 -10.87
N GLU A 98 -0.05 1.02 -9.98
CA GLU A 98 1.05 1.96 -10.24
C GLU A 98 2.35 1.20 -10.56
N PHE A 99 2.66 0.13 -9.82
CA PHE A 99 3.83 -0.71 -10.09
C PHE A 99 3.73 -1.38 -11.46
N LEU A 100 2.57 -1.97 -11.78
CA LEU A 100 2.29 -2.59 -13.07
C LEU A 100 2.49 -1.61 -14.22
N TYR A 101 1.80 -0.45 -14.21
CA TYR A 101 1.85 0.48 -15.32
C TYR A 101 3.23 1.12 -15.49
N ASN A 102 3.94 1.42 -14.40
CA ASN A 102 5.31 1.91 -14.48
C ASN A 102 6.27 0.86 -15.05
N GLY A 103 6.18 -0.39 -14.61
CA GLY A 103 6.95 -1.49 -15.18
C GLY A 103 6.60 -1.74 -16.65
N TYR A 104 5.32 -1.68 -17.00
CA TYR A 104 4.87 -1.91 -18.38
C TYR A 104 5.28 -0.79 -19.33
N ARG A 105 5.38 0.46 -18.85
CA ARG A 105 6.00 1.55 -19.59
C ARG A 105 7.46 1.22 -19.95
N GLN A 106 8.21 0.60 -19.04
CA GLN A 106 9.58 0.14 -19.34
C GLN A 106 9.60 -0.99 -20.36
N VAL A 107 8.69 -1.97 -20.23
CA VAL A 107 8.51 -3.02 -21.24
C VAL A 107 8.30 -2.41 -22.62
N ALA A 108 7.43 -1.40 -22.75
CA ALA A 108 7.18 -0.73 -24.01
C ALA A 108 8.42 -0.02 -24.59
N ILE A 109 9.20 0.67 -23.74
CA ILE A 109 10.44 1.35 -24.15
C ILE A 109 11.47 0.33 -24.65
N TYR A 110 11.69 -0.77 -23.91
CA TYR A 110 12.66 -1.78 -24.29
C TYR A 110 12.22 -2.57 -25.52
N TYR A 111 10.94 -2.94 -25.59
CA TYR A 111 10.40 -3.68 -26.73
C TYR A 111 10.46 -2.87 -28.03
N ALA A 112 10.32 -1.53 -27.96
CA ALA A 112 10.53 -0.66 -29.11
C ALA A 112 12.01 -0.56 -29.55
N LYS A 113 12.96 -0.72 -28.63
CA LYS A 113 14.41 -0.67 -28.90
C LYS A 113 14.98 -1.98 -29.43
N ILE A 114 14.36 -3.12 -29.08
CA ILE A 114 14.73 -4.44 -29.61
C ILE A 114 14.23 -4.48 -31.07
N GLY A 115 15.05 -3.93 -31.97
CA GLY A 115 14.73 -3.77 -33.40
C GLY A 115 14.42 -5.07 -34.14
N MET A 116 14.61 -6.24 -33.52
CA MET A 116 14.26 -7.54 -34.09
C MET A 116 13.70 -8.47 -33.02
N ILE A 117 12.41 -8.80 -33.13
CA ILE A 117 11.83 -9.99 -32.49
C ILE A 117 12.54 -11.21 -33.13
N PRO A 118 12.82 -12.33 -32.43
CA PRO A 118 13.31 -13.55 -33.05
C PRO A 118 12.42 -14.02 -34.19
N ASP A 119 12.98 -14.71 -35.19
CA ASP A 119 12.23 -15.21 -36.35
C ASP A 119 11.24 -16.33 -35.99
N ASN A 120 11.36 -16.89 -34.78
CA ASN A 120 10.48 -17.92 -34.22
C ASN A 120 9.57 -17.32 -33.12
N ILE A 121 8.26 -17.59 -33.20
CA ILE A 121 7.23 -17.24 -32.22
C ILE A 121 7.58 -17.65 -30.79
N ASP A 122 8.08 -18.87 -30.58
CA ASP A 122 8.39 -19.39 -29.23
C ASP A 122 9.55 -18.60 -28.60
N ALA A 123 10.55 -18.26 -29.41
CA ALA A 123 11.67 -17.44 -28.98
C ALA A 123 11.23 -16.00 -28.70
N ALA A 124 10.33 -15.46 -29.51
CA ALA A 124 9.73 -14.14 -29.32
C ALA A 124 8.92 -14.06 -28.02
N GLU A 125 8.06 -15.04 -27.76
CA GLU A 125 7.26 -15.12 -26.54
C GLU A 125 8.17 -15.24 -25.32
N LYS A 126 9.18 -16.11 -25.37
CA LYS A 126 10.14 -16.30 -24.27
C LYS A 126 10.89 -15.01 -23.95
N GLN A 127 11.38 -14.30 -24.97
CA GLN A 127 12.07 -13.02 -24.77
C GLN A 127 11.14 -11.95 -24.20
N TYR A 128 9.91 -11.85 -24.70
CA TYR A 128 8.93 -10.90 -24.17
C TYR A 128 8.60 -11.19 -22.70
N ARG A 129 8.40 -12.46 -22.36
CA ARG A 129 8.16 -12.90 -20.98
C ARG A 129 9.33 -12.54 -20.06
N LEU A 130 10.57 -12.77 -20.49
CA LEU A 130 11.76 -12.39 -19.74
C LEU A 130 11.83 -10.86 -19.54
N LEU A 131 11.50 -10.08 -20.57
CA LEU A 131 11.45 -8.62 -20.48
C LEU A 131 10.39 -8.15 -19.47
N VAL A 132 9.19 -8.73 -19.52
CA VAL A 132 8.10 -8.45 -18.57
C VAL A 132 8.56 -8.76 -17.14
N ASN A 133 9.14 -9.94 -16.91
CA ASN A 133 9.63 -10.36 -15.59
C ASN A 133 10.77 -9.47 -15.06
N ALA A 134 11.62 -8.96 -15.95
CA ALA A 134 12.68 -8.03 -15.59
C ALA A 134 12.14 -6.64 -15.20
N CYS A 135 11.11 -6.16 -15.90
CA CYS A 135 10.52 -4.84 -15.66
C CYS A 135 9.47 -4.84 -14.54
N ILE A 136 8.84 -5.98 -14.28
CA ILE A 136 7.78 -6.17 -13.27
C ILE A 136 8.18 -7.34 -12.36
N PRO A 137 9.23 -7.19 -11.53
CA PRO A 137 9.69 -8.27 -10.67
C PRO A 137 8.72 -8.54 -9.50
N GLU A 138 8.23 -9.78 -9.41
CA GLU A 138 7.25 -10.25 -8.42
C GLU A 138 7.64 -9.93 -6.98
N LYS A 139 8.92 -10.15 -6.63
CA LYS A 139 9.44 -9.89 -5.27
C LYS A 139 9.44 -8.40 -4.92
N ALA A 140 9.67 -7.52 -5.90
CA ALA A 140 9.64 -6.08 -5.64
C ALA A 140 8.20 -5.59 -5.47
N LEU A 141 7.26 -6.13 -6.26
CA LEU A 141 5.84 -5.89 -6.07
C LEU A 141 5.40 -6.36 -4.67
N GLN A 142 5.72 -7.59 -4.28
CA GLN A 142 5.40 -8.12 -2.96
C GLN A 142 5.92 -7.22 -1.84
N ARG A 143 7.20 -6.82 -1.89
CA ARG A 143 7.80 -5.92 -0.89
C ARG A 143 7.05 -4.60 -0.77
N ARG A 144 6.73 -3.97 -1.91
CA ARG A 144 5.98 -2.71 -1.93
C ARG A 144 4.59 -2.86 -1.29
N LEU A 145 3.90 -3.95 -1.58
CA LEU A 145 2.58 -4.21 -0.98
C LEU A 145 2.68 -4.56 0.51
N GLN A 146 3.75 -5.26 0.90
CA GLN A 146 4.04 -5.54 2.31
C GLN A 146 4.28 -4.26 3.10
N GLU A 147 4.99 -3.27 2.54
CA GLU A 147 5.20 -1.97 3.18
C GLU A 147 3.88 -1.24 3.49
N GLU A 148 2.89 -1.31 2.59
CA GLU A 148 1.55 -0.74 2.84
C GLU A 148 0.83 -1.46 3.99
N ALA A 149 0.92 -2.80 4.03
CA ALA A 149 0.37 -3.60 5.12
C ALA A 149 1.07 -3.32 6.46
N ASP A 150 2.39 -3.17 6.47
CA ASP A 150 3.19 -2.88 7.66
C ASP A 150 2.88 -1.50 8.25
N LYS A 151 2.71 -0.48 7.40
CA LYS A 151 2.27 0.86 7.83
C LYS A 151 0.93 0.80 8.55
N PHE A 152 -0.05 0.12 7.96
CA PHE A 152 -1.36 -0.07 8.57
C PHE A 152 -1.26 -0.82 9.91
N CYS A 153 -0.53 -1.94 9.96
CA CYS A 153 -0.35 -2.71 11.18
C CYS A 153 0.27 -1.86 12.30
N LYS A 154 1.28 -1.04 11.97
CA LYS A 154 1.93 -0.13 12.92
C LYS A 154 0.95 0.87 13.51
N GLU A 155 0.12 1.51 12.69
CA GLU A 155 -0.88 2.48 13.16
C GLU A 155 -1.92 1.84 14.08
N ILE A 156 -2.46 0.68 13.69
CA ILE A 156 -3.42 -0.07 14.51
C ILE A 156 -2.80 -0.47 15.85
N ASN A 157 -1.58 -1.03 15.83
CA ASN A 157 -0.90 -1.46 17.04
C ASN A 157 -0.59 -0.28 17.98
N LEU A 158 -0.23 0.90 17.45
CA LEU A 158 -0.03 2.11 18.25
C LEU A 158 -1.34 2.58 18.91
N ALA A 159 -2.43 2.63 18.16
CA ALA A 159 -3.75 3.03 18.67
C ALA A 159 -4.22 2.08 19.77
N ARG A 160 -4.05 0.77 19.58
CA ARG A 160 -4.39 -0.26 20.58
C ARG A 160 -3.52 -0.20 21.82
N ASN A 161 -2.21 0.00 21.66
CA ASN A 161 -1.30 0.23 22.80
C ASN A 161 -1.75 1.45 23.62
N PHE A 162 -2.14 2.54 22.95
CA PHE A 162 -2.66 3.72 23.65
C PHE A 162 -3.95 3.37 24.39
N PHE A 163 -4.90 2.71 23.73
CA PHE A 163 -6.17 2.28 24.34
C PHE A 163 -5.97 1.37 25.56
N SER A 164 -5.13 0.32 25.46
CA SER A 164 -4.79 -0.58 26.57
C SER A 164 -4.16 0.16 27.74
N LYS A 165 -3.24 1.09 27.49
CA LYS A 165 -2.68 1.95 28.54
C LYS A 165 -3.75 2.79 29.24
N GLN A 166 -4.74 3.31 28.52
CA GLN A 166 -5.84 4.06 29.13
C GLN A 166 -6.74 3.20 30.03
N LEU A 167 -6.79 1.88 29.78
CA LEU A 167 -7.47 0.91 30.66
C LEU A 167 -6.62 0.51 31.88
N GLY A 168 -5.35 0.93 31.94
CA GLY A 168 -4.39 0.50 32.98
C GLY A 168 -3.85 -0.90 32.73
N LYS A 169 -3.77 -1.33 31.47
CA LYS A 169 -3.29 -2.66 31.08
C LYS A 169 -1.91 -2.63 30.46
N GLU A 170 -1.20 -3.74 30.59
CA GLU A 170 0.03 -4.00 29.86
C GLU A 170 -0.25 -4.25 28.38
N ASN A 171 0.76 -4.02 27.54
CA ASN A 171 0.64 -4.17 26.08
C ASN A 171 0.92 -5.63 25.63
N ASP A 172 0.25 -6.59 26.25
CA ASP A 172 0.44 -8.04 26.03
C ASP A 172 -0.53 -8.64 24.99
N PHE A 173 -1.34 -7.80 24.32
CA PHE A 173 -2.23 -8.27 23.26
C PHE A 173 -1.45 -8.74 22.02
N ILE A 174 -2.06 -9.66 21.28
CA ILE A 174 -1.53 -10.15 20.01
C ILE A 174 -1.52 -9.00 18.99
N LYS A 175 -0.31 -8.54 18.64
CA LYS A 175 -0.11 -7.50 17.64
C LYS A 175 -0.64 -7.94 16.28
N MET A 176 -1.17 -6.96 15.54
CA MET A 176 -1.57 -7.16 14.17
C MET A 176 -0.33 -7.25 13.28
N GLU A 177 -0.24 -8.34 12.52
CA GLU A 177 0.83 -8.60 11.55
C GLU A 177 0.21 -9.24 10.31
N ILE A 178 0.24 -8.52 9.19
CA ILE A 178 -0.33 -8.98 7.91
C ILE A 178 0.81 -9.44 7.00
N SER A 179 0.70 -10.63 6.43
CA SER A 179 1.65 -11.14 5.43
C SER A 179 1.03 -11.09 4.03
N ILE A 180 1.69 -10.39 3.11
CA ILE A 180 1.28 -10.32 1.70
C ILE A 180 1.92 -11.48 0.93
N PRO A 181 1.12 -12.33 0.25
CA PRO A 181 1.64 -13.44 -0.54
C PRO A 181 2.44 -12.92 -1.75
N LEU A 182 3.34 -13.76 -2.27
CA LEU A 182 4.06 -13.45 -3.51
C LEU A 182 3.05 -13.35 -4.67
N TYR A 183 3.14 -12.26 -5.44
CA TYR A 183 2.28 -12.02 -6.59
C TYR A 183 2.81 -12.76 -7.80
N SER A 184 2.01 -13.67 -8.37
CA SER A 184 2.38 -14.35 -9.60
C SER A 184 2.02 -13.49 -10.81
N VAL A 185 3.02 -13.01 -11.53
CA VAL A 185 2.87 -12.18 -12.73
C VAL A 185 2.79 -13.10 -13.95
N ASN A 186 1.76 -13.94 -13.96
CA ASN A 186 1.48 -14.82 -15.09
C ASN A 186 0.65 -14.10 -16.15
N HIS A 187 1.09 -14.18 -17.41
CA HIS A 187 0.29 -13.83 -18.57
C HIS A 187 0.29 -15.01 -19.54
N THR A 188 -0.91 -15.42 -19.96
CA THR A 188 -1.09 -16.25 -21.14
C THR A 188 -1.35 -15.31 -22.31
N THR A 189 -0.68 -15.55 -23.44
CA THR A 189 -0.89 -14.75 -24.65
C THR A 189 -1.58 -15.58 -25.72
N PRO A 190 -2.53 -15.01 -26.47
CA PRO A 190 -3.08 -15.68 -27.64
C PRO A 190 -1.98 -15.83 -28.70
N SER A 191 -1.77 -17.05 -29.20
CA SER A 191 -0.83 -17.34 -30.28
C SER A 191 -1.11 -16.54 -31.56
N VAL A 192 -2.38 -16.14 -31.75
CA VAL A 192 -2.89 -15.46 -32.95
C VAL A 192 -2.19 -14.12 -33.24
N ASP A 193 -1.87 -13.32 -32.22
CA ASP A 193 -1.23 -12.02 -32.43
C ASP A 193 0.25 -12.20 -32.81
N LEU A 194 0.94 -13.19 -32.21
CA LEU A 194 2.31 -13.54 -32.56
C LEU A 194 2.40 -14.15 -33.96
N SER A 195 1.42 -14.98 -34.35
CA SER A 195 1.31 -15.49 -35.72
C SER A 195 1.08 -14.38 -36.74
N SER A 196 0.28 -13.37 -36.41
CA SER A 196 0.06 -12.22 -37.30
C SER A 196 1.33 -11.38 -37.49
N ILE A 197 2.14 -11.24 -36.43
CA ILE A 197 3.46 -10.60 -36.50
C ILE A 197 4.42 -11.43 -37.38
N GLU A 198 4.44 -12.76 -37.20
CA GLU A 198 5.28 -13.66 -38.00
C GLU A 198 4.93 -13.62 -39.48
N VAL A 199 3.64 -13.65 -39.82
CA VAL A 199 3.14 -13.61 -41.20
C VAL A 199 3.53 -12.29 -41.88
N ALA A 200 3.22 -11.14 -41.25
CA ALA A 200 3.55 -9.83 -41.80
C ALA A 200 5.07 -9.68 -42.03
N ARG A 201 5.88 -10.27 -41.16
CA ARG A 201 7.34 -10.22 -41.27
C ARG A 201 7.90 -11.17 -42.32
N LYS A 202 7.37 -12.39 -42.45
CA LYS A 202 7.71 -13.30 -43.54
C LYS A 202 7.36 -12.67 -44.89
N GLU A 203 6.20 -12.01 -45.00
CA GLU A 203 5.81 -11.25 -46.20
C GLU A 203 6.79 -10.11 -46.49
N PHE A 204 7.23 -9.36 -45.48
CA PHE A 204 8.24 -8.30 -45.63
C PHE A 204 9.63 -8.83 -46.02
N ILE A 205 10.10 -9.93 -45.40
CA ILE A 205 11.38 -10.55 -45.76
C ILE A 205 11.32 -11.10 -47.18
N ASN A 206 10.21 -11.74 -47.56
CA ASN A 206 10.02 -12.28 -48.90
C ASN A 206 9.91 -11.18 -49.96
N SER A 207 9.23 -10.07 -49.69
CA SER A 207 9.18 -8.92 -50.60
C SER A 207 10.56 -8.27 -50.78
N LYS A 208 11.32 -8.15 -49.69
CA LYS A 208 12.72 -7.69 -49.73
C LYS A 208 13.59 -8.65 -50.54
N ASN A 209 13.53 -9.95 -50.25
CA ASN A 209 14.33 -10.99 -50.92
C ASN A 209 14.02 -11.10 -52.42
N MET A 210 12.74 -11.01 -52.82
CA MET A 210 12.35 -10.94 -54.24
C MET A 210 12.95 -9.70 -54.93
N SER A 211 12.97 -8.55 -54.28
CA SER A 211 13.58 -7.34 -54.84
C SER A 211 15.10 -7.46 -55.00
N THR A 212 15.80 -8.09 -54.04
CA THR A 212 17.25 -8.34 -54.11
C THR A 212 17.61 -9.40 -55.14
N ASN A 213 16.80 -10.44 -55.32
CA ASN A 213 17.04 -11.46 -56.34
C ASN A 213 16.83 -10.90 -57.75
N MET A 214 15.87 -9.98 -57.96
CA MET A 214 15.77 -9.25 -59.23
C MET A 214 16.97 -8.31 -59.46
N CYS A 215 17.57 -7.74 -58.40
CA CYS A 215 18.78 -6.93 -58.50
C CYS A 215 20.07 -7.74 -58.73
N SER A 216 20.10 -9.04 -58.40
CA SER A 216 21.27 -9.90 -58.64
C SER A 216 21.53 -10.21 -60.12
N ALA A 217 20.65 -9.78 -61.03
CA ALA A 217 20.89 -9.77 -62.47
C ALA A 217 21.62 -8.51 -62.97
N ALA A 218 21.91 -7.52 -62.11
CA ALA A 218 22.61 -6.30 -62.47
C ALA A 218 23.77 -6.02 -61.48
N ASN A 219 24.99 -6.32 -61.94
CA ASN A 219 26.22 -6.23 -61.17
C ASN A 219 26.59 -4.81 -60.68
N SER A 220 27.17 -4.81 -59.46
CA SER A 220 28.36 -4.05 -59.04
C SER A 220 28.27 -2.64 -58.41
N VAL A 221 29.05 -2.53 -57.32
CA VAL A 221 29.66 -1.34 -56.67
C VAL A 221 28.77 -0.40 -55.83
N GLY A 222 29.09 -0.30 -54.53
CA GLY A 222 28.75 0.87 -53.71
C GLY A 222 28.29 0.58 -52.28
N LEU A 223 29.16 0.02 -51.44
CA LEU A 223 29.01 0.08 -49.98
C LEU A 223 29.15 1.52 -49.50
N GLY A 224 28.13 2.02 -48.81
CA GLY A 224 28.23 3.25 -48.03
C GLY A 224 27.16 4.26 -48.41
N ILE A 225 26.22 4.49 -47.48
CA ILE A 225 25.35 5.68 -47.42
C ILE A 225 24.09 5.63 -48.32
N ILE A 226 23.96 4.70 -49.26
CA ILE A 226 22.75 4.51 -50.10
C ILE A 226 22.20 3.07 -49.97
N GLY A 227 21.64 2.74 -48.80
CA GLY A 227 20.67 1.63 -48.68
C GLY A 227 19.26 2.02 -49.15
N LEU A 228 19.16 3.14 -49.89
CA LEU A 228 17.99 4.01 -49.95
C LEU A 228 17.37 4.16 -51.34
N ILE A 229 18.03 3.75 -52.45
CA ILE A 229 17.41 3.82 -53.80
C ILE A 229 17.96 2.69 -54.69
N GLY A 230 17.43 1.48 -54.54
CA GLY A 230 17.56 0.41 -55.54
C GLY A 230 16.21 0.21 -56.21
N LYS A 231 15.94 0.93 -57.31
CA LYS A 231 14.74 0.79 -58.15
C LYS A 231 14.74 -0.57 -58.87
N GLY A 232 14.42 -1.64 -58.15
CA GLY A 232 13.35 -2.55 -58.60
C GLY A 232 12.07 -2.02 -57.96
N ILE A 233 10.92 -2.08 -58.64
CA ILE A 233 9.65 -1.55 -58.12
C ILE A 233 9.25 -2.38 -56.89
N ILE A 234 9.80 -2.04 -55.74
CA ILE A 234 9.18 -2.26 -54.45
C ILE A 234 8.04 -1.25 -54.45
N ASP A 235 6.80 -1.73 -54.46
CA ASP A 235 5.66 -0.86 -54.21
C ASP A 235 5.85 -0.30 -52.80
N VAL A 236 6.30 0.97 -52.73
CA VAL A 236 6.59 1.66 -51.47
C VAL A 236 5.34 1.64 -50.60
N ASN A 237 4.14 1.68 -51.21
CA ASN A 237 2.88 1.54 -50.51
C ASN A 237 2.70 0.15 -49.89
N ALA A 238 3.14 -0.93 -50.56
CA ALA A 238 3.06 -2.28 -50.01
C ALA A 238 4.04 -2.52 -48.85
N VAL A 239 5.22 -1.88 -48.90
CA VAL A 239 6.18 -1.90 -47.77
C VAL A 239 5.65 -1.11 -46.59
N ASP A 240 5.09 0.08 -46.83
CA ASP A 240 4.46 0.89 -45.79
C ASP A 240 3.28 0.14 -45.15
N ASP A 241 2.44 -0.53 -45.95
CA ASP A 241 1.32 -1.34 -45.47
C ASP A 241 1.75 -2.55 -44.63
N LEU A 242 2.87 -3.20 -44.99
CA LEU A 242 3.42 -4.32 -44.22
C LEU A 242 3.95 -3.86 -42.85
N ILE A 243 4.65 -2.74 -42.82
CA ILE A 243 5.17 -2.13 -41.58
C ILE A 243 4.01 -1.66 -40.70
N ILE A 244 2.97 -1.04 -41.27
CA ILE A 244 1.76 -0.62 -40.55
C ILE A 244 1.05 -1.84 -39.92
N ARG A 245 0.89 -2.93 -40.68
CA ARG A 245 0.29 -4.18 -40.18
C ARG A 245 1.09 -4.79 -39.02
N GLU A 246 2.41 -4.84 -39.13
CA GLU A 246 3.26 -5.35 -38.06
C GLU A 246 3.17 -4.50 -36.78
N ILE A 247 3.24 -3.17 -36.92
CA ILE A 247 3.11 -2.24 -35.79
C ILE A 247 1.73 -2.40 -35.11
N ALA A 248 0.66 -2.55 -35.90
CA ALA A 248 -0.69 -2.75 -35.38
C ALA A 248 -0.82 -4.07 -34.60
N ALA A 249 -0.22 -5.16 -35.11
CA ALA A 249 -0.23 -6.46 -34.44
C ALA A 249 0.59 -6.42 -33.13
N ARG A 250 1.77 -5.79 -33.12
CA ARG A 250 2.58 -5.58 -31.92
C ARG A 250 1.85 -4.77 -30.85
N LYS A 251 1.20 -3.67 -31.23
CA LYS A 251 0.37 -2.85 -30.32
C LYS A 251 -0.76 -3.67 -29.69
N ARG A 252 -1.43 -4.51 -30.49
CA ARG A 252 -2.50 -5.40 -30.02
C ARG A 252 -2.00 -6.45 -29.04
N TYR A 253 -0.89 -7.11 -29.37
CA TYR A 253 -0.22 -8.07 -28.50
C TYR A 253 0.14 -7.45 -27.14
N MET A 254 0.80 -6.29 -27.15
CA MET A 254 1.16 -5.57 -25.93
C MET A 254 -0.07 -5.16 -25.12
N LYS A 255 -1.16 -4.73 -25.77
CA LYS A 255 -2.40 -4.41 -25.07
C LYS A 255 -2.99 -5.65 -24.39
N ASN A 256 -3.02 -6.78 -25.09
CA ASN A 256 -3.57 -8.04 -24.57
C ASN A 256 -2.76 -8.56 -23.37
N VAL A 257 -1.43 -8.49 -23.43
CA VAL A 257 -0.59 -8.84 -22.27
C VAL A 257 -0.90 -7.94 -21.07
N LEU A 258 -0.97 -6.62 -21.26
CA LEU A 258 -1.26 -5.69 -20.17
C LEU A 258 -2.61 -5.99 -19.50
N VAL A 259 -3.66 -6.23 -20.29
CA VAL A 259 -4.98 -6.58 -19.78
C VAL A 259 -4.95 -7.87 -18.96
N ASN A 260 -4.20 -8.88 -19.41
CA ASN A 260 -4.07 -10.15 -18.67
C ASN A 260 -3.28 -9.98 -17.37
N LEU A 261 -2.22 -9.17 -17.38
CA LEU A 261 -1.45 -8.83 -16.18
C LEU A 261 -2.31 -8.08 -15.15
N GLU A 262 -3.06 -7.06 -15.60
CA GLU A 262 -3.98 -6.30 -14.76
C GLU A 262 -5.02 -7.22 -14.13
N LYS A 263 -5.67 -8.08 -14.92
CA LYS A 263 -6.64 -9.06 -14.43
C LYS A 263 -6.03 -10.02 -13.41
N SER A 264 -4.80 -10.50 -13.64
CA SER A 264 -4.11 -11.38 -12.69
C SER A 264 -3.86 -10.68 -11.35
N ILE A 265 -3.35 -9.45 -11.38
CA ILE A 265 -3.09 -8.64 -10.18
C ILE A 265 -4.39 -8.35 -9.43
N LEU A 266 -5.45 -7.92 -10.12
CA LEU A 266 -6.74 -7.62 -9.49
C LEU A 266 -7.38 -8.86 -8.84
N ASN A 267 -7.28 -10.03 -9.47
CA ASN A 267 -7.76 -11.28 -8.89
C ASN A 267 -6.99 -11.66 -7.63
N GLN A 268 -5.66 -11.49 -7.64
CA GLN A 268 -4.82 -11.73 -6.46
C GLN A 268 -5.08 -10.72 -5.34
N ASN A 269 -5.30 -9.44 -5.68
CA ASN A 269 -5.73 -8.41 -4.73
C ASN A 269 -7.05 -8.79 -4.07
N ALA A 270 -8.04 -9.25 -4.84
CA ALA A 270 -9.34 -9.67 -4.30
C ALA A 270 -9.22 -10.87 -3.35
N SER A 271 -8.35 -11.84 -3.66
CA SER A 271 -8.07 -12.97 -2.76
C SER A 271 -7.35 -12.52 -1.48
N THR A 272 -6.33 -11.67 -1.63
CA THR A 272 -5.55 -11.11 -0.52
C THR A 272 -6.44 -10.30 0.41
N ARG A 273 -7.32 -9.46 -0.14
CA ARG A 273 -8.32 -8.69 0.60
C ARG A 273 -9.17 -9.55 1.53
N LYS A 274 -9.74 -10.64 1.01
CA LYS A 274 -10.56 -11.55 1.84
C LYS A 274 -9.77 -12.13 3.01
N LYS A 275 -8.51 -12.53 2.76
CA LYS A 275 -7.63 -13.07 3.82
C LYS A 275 -7.32 -12.01 4.89
N ILE A 276 -7.01 -10.78 4.48
CA ILE A 276 -6.76 -9.67 5.39
C ILE A 276 -8.02 -9.37 6.22
N GLU A 277 -9.18 -9.26 5.58
CA GLU A 277 -10.46 -9.00 6.26
C GLU A 277 -10.75 -10.05 7.35
N SER A 278 -10.62 -11.34 7.02
CA SER A 278 -10.80 -12.43 7.99
C SER A 278 -9.82 -12.33 9.16
N TYR A 279 -8.54 -12.10 8.88
CA TYR A 279 -7.51 -11.96 9.91
C TYR A 279 -7.75 -10.75 10.82
N VAL A 280 -8.11 -9.59 10.26
CA VAL A 280 -8.40 -8.38 11.04
C VAL A 280 -9.59 -8.62 11.97
N ILE A 281 -10.67 -9.25 11.49
CA ILE A 281 -11.84 -9.56 12.32
C ILE A 281 -11.46 -10.46 13.50
N GLU A 282 -10.66 -11.50 13.27
CA GLU A 282 -10.19 -12.38 14.34
C GLU A 282 -9.29 -11.64 15.34
N ASN A 283 -8.33 -10.87 14.83
CA ASN A 283 -7.41 -10.11 15.65
C ASN A 283 -8.14 -9.02 16.48
N GLN A 284 -9.23 -8.42 15.95
CA GLN A 284 -10.12 -7.54 16.70
C GLN A 284 -10.84 -8.24 17.85
N LYS A 285 -11.31 -9.48 17.65
CA LYS A 285 -11.92 -10.28 18.73
C LYS A 285 -10.91 -10.53 19.85
N ASN A 286 -9.67 -10.89 19.50
CA ASN A 286 -8.60 -11.11 20.47
C ASN A 286 -8.28 -9.83 21.27
N PHE A 287 -8.23 -8.68 20.60
CA PHE A 287 -8.05 -7.40 21.29
C PHE A 287 -9.23 -7.06 22.22
N LYS A 288 -10.47 -7.28 21.78
CA LYS A 288 -11.67 -7.08 22.62
C LYS A 288 -11.62 -7.94 23.89
N ILE A 289 -11.22 -9.20 23.78
CA ILE A 289 -11.03 -10.10 24.92
C ILE A 289 -9.95 -9.55 25.85
N HIS A 290 -8.78 -9.15 25.32
CA HIS A 290 -7.72 -8.54 26.13
C HIS A 290 -8.22 -7.29 26.86
N ALA A 291 -8.98 -6.41 26.18
CA ALA A 291 -9.53 -5.21 26.77
C ALA A 291 -10.60 -5.47 27.85
N ASN A 292 -11.29 -6.60 27.83
CA ASN A 292 -12.29 -6.98 28.83
C ASN A 292 -11.75 -7.81 30.02
N LYS A 293 -10.54 -8.38 29.93
CA LYS A 293 -9.92 -9.18 31.02
C LYS A 293 -9.58 -8.40 32.28
#